data_AF-K1SIA8-F1
#
_entry.id   AF-K1SIA8-F1
#
_cell.length_a   1.000
_cell.length_b   1.000
_cell.length_c   1.000
_cell.angle_alpha   90.00
_cell.angle_beta   90.00
_cell.angle_gamma   90.00
#
_symmetry.space_group_name_H-M   'P 1'
#
loop_
_entity.id
_entity.type
_entity.pdbx_description
1 polymer ?
#
loop_
_entity_poly.entity_id
_entity_poly.type
_entity_poly.pdbx_seq_one_letter_code
_entity_poly.pdbx_strand_id
1 'polypeptide(L)'
;MKRHYWIPLLLCSLCTASLTAVAQNTTNLPTSMYGVGELSAGDGGRYAGMGNTGIALNRTGFLNTLNPAAITRMDTACFTFDVGVSASYARYSFLSK
;
A
#
# COMPACT_ATOMS: atom_id res chain seq x y z
N MET A 1 -38.77 14.55 6.26
CA MET A 1 -37.44 13.94 6.49
C MET A 1 -37.10 13.05 5.29
N LYS A 2 -36.19 13.47 4.40
CA LYS A 2 -35.75 12.64 3.27
C LYS A 2 -34.74 11.63 3.80
N ARG A 3 -35.09 10.34 3.79
CA ARG A 3 -34.26 9.24 4.34
C ARG A 3 -33.30 8.80 3.22
N HIS A 4 -31.99 8.93 3.45
CA HIS A 4 -30.95 8.84 2.42
C HIS A 4 -30.45 7.39 2.20
N TYR A 5 -31.34 6.51 1.74
CA TYR A 5 -31.09 5.07 1.51
C TYR A 5 -30.01 4.74 0.49
N TRP A 6 -29.73 5.70 -0.39
CA TRP A 6 -28.78 5.53 -1.48
C TRP A 6 -27.34 5.49 -0.97
N ILE A 7 -27.05 6.09 0.20
CA ILE A 7 -25.72 6.08 0.83
C ILE A 7 -25.32 4.66 1.26
N PRO A 8 -26.11 3.90 2.05
CA PRO A 8 -25.74 2.53 2.40
C PRO A 8 -25.73 1.59 1.18
N LEU A 9 -26.57 1.82 0.17
CA LEU A 9 -26.55 1.05 -1.07
C LEU A 9 -25.27 1.26 -1.88
N LEU A 10 -24.79 2.50 -2.00
CA LEU A 10 -23.52 2.82 -2.65
C LEU A 10 -22.34 2.19 -1.91
N LEU A 11 -22.37 2.21 -0.57
CA LEU A 11 -21.32 1.61 0.25
C LEU A 11 -21.27 0.08 0.08
N CYS A 12 -22.41 -0.61 0.08
CA CYS A 12 -22.48 -2.05 -0.19
C CYS A 12 -22.00 -2.42 -1.60
N SER A 13 -22.39 -1.64 -2.61
CA SER A 13 -21.95 -1.85 -4.00
C SER A 13 -20.43 -1.72 -4.12
N LEU A 14 -19.84 -0.68 -3.52
CA LEU A 14 -18.39 -0.46 -3.51
C LEU A 14 -17.64 -1.60 -2.81
N CYS A 15 -18.14 -2.09 -1.68
CA CYS A 15 -17.57 -3.22 -0.97
C CYS A 15 -17.64 -4.55 -1.75
N THR A 16 -18.59 -4.70 -2.68
CA THR A 16 -18.72 -5.92 -3.49
C THR A 16 -17.82 -5.87 -4.72
N ALA A 17 -17.61 -4.68 -5.29
CA ALA A 17 -16.74 -4.47 -6.45
C ALA A 17 -15.24 -4.67 -6.15
N SER A 18 -14.81 -4.56 -4.89
CA SER A 18 -13.40 -4.76 -4.51
C SER A 18 -12.95 -6.22 -4.50
N LEU A 19 -13.87 -7.20 -4.51
CA LEU A 19 -13.51 -8.63 -4.51
C LEU A 19 -12.90 -9.12 -5.82
N THR A 20 -13.04 -8.39 -6.93
CA THR A 20 -12.60 -8.83 -8.27
C THR A 20 -11.40 -8.07 -8.82
N ALA A 21 -10.67 -7.34 -7.97
CA ALA A 21 -9.47 -6.63 -8.41
C ALA A 21 -8.35 -7.59 -8.81
N VAL A 22 -8.09 -7.71 -10.12
CA VAL A 22 -6.94 -8.44 -10.67
C VAL A 22 -5.77 -7.46 -10.80
N ALA A 23 -4.65 -7.76 -10.12
CA ALA A 23 -3.44 -6.95 -10.16
C ALA A 23 -2.57 -7.24 -11.40
N GLN A 24 -1.64 -6.33 -11.72
CA GLN A 24 -0.65 -6.48 -12.80
C GLN A 24 0.26 -7.68 -12.54
N ASN A 25 0.56 -8.47 -13.58
CA ASN A 25 1.42 -9.65 -13.47
C ASN A 25 2.91 -9.28 -13.65
N THR A 26 3.66 -9.28 -12.55
CA THR A 26 5.12 -8.98 -12.52
C THR A 26 5.99 -10.23 -12.73
N THR A 27 5.40 -11.43 -12.68
CA THR A 27 6.10 -12.72 -12.60
C THR A 27 6.14 -13.46 -13.94
N ASN A 28 6.94 -12.96 -14.89
CA ASN A 28 7.11 -13.59 -16.20
C ASN A 28 8.35 -14.49 -16.33
N LEU A 29 9.25 -14.47 -15.34
CA LEU A 29 10.47 -15.26 -15.37
C LEU A 29 10.60 -16.20 -14.16
N PRO A 30 11.31 -17.33 -14.30
CA PRO A 30 11.61 -18.23 -13.18
C PRO A 30 12.32 -17.52 -12.01
N THR A 31 13.10 -16.47 -12.29
CA THR A 31 13.77 -15.64 -11.28
C THR A 31 12.80 -14.78 -10.47
N SER A 32 11.64 -14.44 -11.04
CA SER A 32 10.61 -13.67 -10.35
C SER A 32 9.97 -14.45 -9.20
N MET A 33 10.05 -15.79 -9.18
CA MET A 33 9.66 -16.61 -8.00
C MET A 33 10.48 -16.29 -6.76
N TYR A 34 11.72 -15.86 -6.94
CA TYR A 34 12.62 -15.49 -5.85
C TYR A 34 12.50 -14.01 -5.47
N GLY A 35 11.53 -13.28 -6.04
CA GLY A 35 11.36 -11.84 -5.80
C GLY A 35 12.46 -10.97 -6.41
N VAL A 36 13.33 -11.53 -7.25
CA VAL A 36 14.44 -10.78 -7.87
C VAL A 36 13.87 -9.77 -8.87
N GLY A 37 14.11 -8.48 -8.59
CA GLY A 37 13.63 -7.37 -9.40
C GLY A 37 12.25 -6.83 -9.01
N GLU A 38 11.61 -7.37 -7.96
CA GLU A 38 10.38 -6.78 -7.44
C GLU A 38 10.68 -5.49 -6.65
N LEU A 39 9.85 -4.46 -6.86
CA LEU A 39 9.94 -3.21 -6.12
C LEU A 39 9.37 -3.40 -4.71
N SER A 40 10.22 -3.21 -3.70
CA SER A 40 9.76 -3.22 -2.30
C SER A 40 8.93 -1.96 -2.02
N ALA A 41 7.69 -2.15 -1.60
CA ALA A 41 6.82 -1.09 -1.10
C ALA A 41 6.83 -1.02 0.45
N GLY A 42 7.86 -1.59 1.09
CA GLY A 42 7.89 -1.88 2.53
C GLY A 42 8.03 -0.68 3.46
N ASP A 43 8.29 0.52 2.94
CA ASP A 43 8.72 1.66 3.76
C ASP A 43 7.57 2.46 4.40
N GLY A 44 6.32 2.01 4.22
CA GLY A 44 5.11 2.57 4.82
C GLY A 44 3.96 2.68 3.83
N GLY A 45 2.73 2.39 4.28
CA GLY A 45 1.55 2.28 3.40
C GLY A 45 1.25 3.55 2.59
N ARG A 46 1.59 4.72 3.12
CA ARG A 46 1.43 6.01 2.41
C ARG A 46 2.41 6.20 1.26
N TYR A 47 3.68 5.80 1.43
CA TYR A 47 4.67 5.88 0.35
C TYR A 47 4.39 4.81 -0.70
N ALA A 48 4.06 3.59 -0.27
CA ALA A 48 3.64 2.49 -1.12
C ALA A 48 2.48 2.89 -2.06
N GLY A 49 1.43 3.54 -1.53
CA GLY A 49 0.29 4.03 -2.30
C GLY A 49 0.63 5.13 -3.31
N MET A 50 1.78 5.79 -3.18
CA MET A 50 2.29 6.81 -4.10
C MET A 50 3.39 6.26 -5.04
N GLY A 51 3.49 4.94 -5.20
CA GLY A 51 4.54 4.33 -6.03
C GLY A 51 5.93 4.43 -5.39
N ASN A 52 6.00 4.34 -4.07
CA ASN A 52 7.21 4.50 -3.25
C ASN A 52 7.88 5.89 -3.36
N THR A 53 7.13 6.92 -3.77
CA THR A 53 7.63 8.30 -3.86
C THR A 53 7.52 9.02 -2.51
N GLY A 54 8.51 8.79 -1.63
CA GLY A 54 8.48 9.31 -0.24
C GLY A 54 9.61 10.25 0.16
N ILE A 55 10.68 10.34 -0.62
CA ILE A 55 11.93 11.00 -0.21
C ILE A 55 11.73 12.51 0.05
N ALA A 56 10.92 13.19 -0.76
CA ALA A 56 10.66 14.62 -0.60
C ALA A 56 9.52 14.94 0.40
N LEU A 57 8.88 13.93 0.99
CA LEU A 57 7.67 14.12 1.79
C LEU A 57 8.04 14.56 3.22
N ASN A 58 7.81 15.82 3.56
CA ASN A 58 8.04 16.36 4.90
C ASN A 58 6.72 16.92 5.49
N ARG A 59 5.98 16.09 6.25
CA ARG A 59 4.71 16.44 6.90
C ARG A 59 4.72 16.07 8.39
N THR A 60 3.98 16.83 9.19
CA THR A 60 3.68 16.53 10.60
C THR A 60 2.78 15.29 10.73
N GLY A 61 2.88 14.57 11.84
CA GLY A 61 2.04 13.40 12.15
C GLY A 61 2.33 12.15 11.31
N PHE A 62 3.50 12.06 10.71
CA PHE A 62 3.93 10.91 9.91
C PHE A 62 5.43 10.67 10.05
N LEU A 63 5.80 9.41 10.26
CA LEU A 63 7.20 8.99 10.34
C LEU A 63 7.70 8.67 8.94
N ASN A 64 8.64 9.48 8.45
CA ASN A 64 9.28 9.23 7.16
C ASN A 64 10.58 8.45 7.34
N THR A 65 10.50 7.13 7.20
CA THR A 65 11.67 6.25 7.26
C THR A 65 12.59 6.40 6.03
N LEU A 66 12.07 6.89 4.90
CA LEU A 66 12.84 7.10 3.66
C LEU A 66 13.68 8.39 3.68
N ASN A 67 13.33 9.37 4.52
CA ASN A 67 14.06 10.63 4.63
C ASN A 67 14.20 11.07 6.10
N PRO A 68 15.37 10.85 6.73
CA PRO A 68 15.65 11.27 8.10
C PRO A 68 15.48 12.79 8.34
N ALA A 69 15.65 13.63 7.31
CA ALA A 69 15.48 15.07 7.44
C ALA A 69 14.01 15.49 7.70
N ALA A 70 13.04 14.63 7.41
CA ALA A 70 11.64 14.89 7.70
C ALA A 70 11.32 14.92 9.21
N ILE A 71 12.22 14.41 10.07
CA ILE A 71 12.10 14.50 11.54
C ILE A 71 12.08 15.97 12.01
N THR A 72 12.59 16.90 11.21
CA THR A 72 12.54 18.34 11.52
C THR A 72 11.13 18.91 11.65
N ARG A 73 10.12 18.24 11.08
CA ARG A 73 8.71 18.60 11.26
C ARG A 73 7.97 17.69 12.24
N MET A 74 8.68 16.87 13.02
CA MET A 74 8.09 16.14 14.12
C MET A 74 8.04 16.99 15.39
N ASP A 75 6.92 16.93 16.10
CA ASP A 75 6.75 17.62 17.37
C ASP A 75 7.62 16.96 18.45
N THR A 76 8.40 17.76 19.19
CA THR A 76 9.32 17.27 20.23
C THR A 76 8.64 16.76 21.49
N ALA A 77 7.34 17.05 21.69
CA ALA A 77 6.59 16.71 22.90
C ALA A 77 5.56 15.59 22.72
N CYS A 78 5.52 14.96 21.54
CA CYS A 78 4.53 13.93 21.20
C CYS A 78 5.20 12.60 20.87
N PHE A 79 4.66 11.50 21.39
CA PHE A 79 5.05 10.15 20.98
C PHE A 79 4.24 9.74 19.74
N THR A 80 4.93 9.37 18.66
CA THR A 80 4.32 8.93 17.40
C THR A 80 4.67 7.46 17.15
N PHE A 81 3.66 6.65 16.82
CA PHE A 81 3.83 5.24 16.46
C PHE A 81 3.22 5.02 15.07
N ASP A 82 3.93 4.29 14.21
CA ASP A 82 3.44 3.87 12.89
C ASP A 82 3.31 2.34 12.86
N VAL A 83 2.16 1.85 12.40
CA VAL A 83 1.85 0.41 12.33
C VAL A 83 1.24 0.13 10.96
N GLY A 84 1.86 -0.80 10.23
CA GLY A 84 1.42 -1.20 8.90
C GLY A 84 1.37 -2.72 8.76
N VAL A 85 0.46 -3.20 7.91
CA VAL A 85 0.36 -4.59 7.49
C VAL A 85 0.44 -4.63 5.97
N SER A 86 1.27 -5.52 5.42
CA SER A 86 1.38 -5.77 4.00
C SER A 86 1.20 -7.26 3.73
N ALA A 87 0.45 -7.59 2.68
CA ALA A 87 0.22 -8.96 2.24
C ALA A 87 0.33 -9.01 0.71
N SER A 88 1.05 -10.02 0.21
CA SER A 88 1.19 -10.31 -1.22
C SER A 88 0.88 -11.78 -1.47
N TYR A 89 0.19 -12.07 -2.58
CA TYR A 89 -0.15 -13.41 -3.00
C TYR A 89 0.28 -13.60 -4.46
N ALA A 90 1.15 -14.58 -4.70
CA ALA A 90 1.57 -14.99 -6.03
C ALA A 90 1.31 -16.48 -6.22
N ARG A 91 0.82 -16.86 -7.40
CA ARG A 91 0.57 -18.25 -7.78
C ARG A 91 1.46 -18.62 -8.96
N TYR A 92 2.35 -19.58 -8.76
CA TYR A 92 3.23 -20.11 -9.79
C TYR A 92 2.70 -21.44 -10.32
N SER A 93 2.78 -21.65 -11.63
CA SER A 93 2.44 -22.91 -12.28
C SER A 93 3.55 -23.29 -13.24
N PHE A 94 4.14 -24.46 -13.04
CA PHE A 94 5.07 -25.03 -14.01
C PHE A 94 4.25 -25.60 -15.16
N LEU A 95 4.49 -25.11 -16.37
CA LEU A 95 3.95 -25.73 -17.57
C LEU A 95 4.80 -26.98 -17.86
N SER A 96 4.45 -28.11 -17.22
CA SER A 96 4.99 -29.41 -17.61
C SER A 96 4.40 -29.77 -18.96
N LYS A 97 5.26 -29.96 -19.95
CA LYS A 97 4.91 -30.67 -21.18
C LYS A 97 4.91 -32.17 -20.91
#